data_AF-A0A661K8B5-F1
#
_entry.id   AF-A0A661K8B5-F1
#
_cell.length_a   1.000
_cell.length_b   1.000
_cell.length_c   1.000
_cell.angle_alpha   90.00
_cell.angle_beta   90.00
_cell.angle_gamma   90.00
#
_symmetry.space_group_name_H-M   'P 1'
#
loop_
_entity.id
_entity.type
_entity.pdbx_description
1 polymer ?
#
loop_
_entity_poly.entity_id
_entity_poly.type
_entity_poly.pdbx_seq_one_letter_code
_entity_poly.pdbx_strand_id
1 'polypeptide(L)'
;KNPCDIFYEHRPYEFVGENHRHTIRLHLPFVDKDEIDLVKVGEELVIRIGNFKRNIILPRTFVGLEPKKARLEKDYLTIDFGGNNEQEERGNHG
;
A
#
# COMPACT_ATOMS: atom_id res chain seq x y z
N LYS A 1 -26.77 -8.69 11.04
CA LYS A 1 -26.07 -7.46 11.47
C LYS A 1 -24.89 -7.28 10.53
N ASN A 2 -24.90 -6.26 9.69
CA ASN A 2 -23.89 -6.05 8.63
C ASN A 2 -22.56 -5.58 9.27
N PRO A 3 -21.46 -6.33 9.12
CA PRO A 3 -20.15 -5.99 9.69
C PRO A 3 -19.30 -5.05 8.83
N CYS A 4 -19.87 -4.44 7.78
CA CYS A 4 -19.10 -3.71 6.76
C CYS A 4 -18.75 -2.25 7.12
N ASP A 5 -19.26 -1.70 8.23
CA ASP A 5 -19.18 -0.25 8.47
C ASP A 5 -18.16 0.21 9.53
N ILE A 6 -17.34 -0.68 10.11
CA ILE A 6 -16.55 -0.34 11.30
C ILE A 6 -15.10 0.11 11.01
N PHE A 7 -14.68 0.24 9.75
CA PHE A 7 -13.27 0.56 9.42
C PHE A 7 -12.97 2.04 9.12
N TYR A 8 -13.94 2.94 9.31
CA TYR A 8 -13.75 4.38 9.09
C TYR A 8 -13.28 5.16 10.34
N GLU A 9 -13.40 4.64 11.56
CA GLU A 9 -13.14 5.44 12.78
C GLU A 9 -11.78 5.23 13.48
N HIS A 10 -11.02 4.18 13.16
CA HIS A 10 -9.67 4.00 13.73
C HIS A 10 -8.67 3.73 12.61
N ARG A 11 -7.99 4.76 12.08
CA ARG A 11 -7.05 4.65 10.95
C ARG A 11 -5.94 3.64 11.24
N PRO A 12 -5.98 2.40 10.70
CA PRO A 12 -4.88 1.44 10.79
C PRO A 12 -3.91 1.63 9.62
N TYR A 13 -3.98 2.77 8.94
CA TYR A 13 -3.15 3.09 7.80
C TYR A 13 -2.78 4.56 7.74
N GLU A 14 -1.57 4.81 7.25
CA GLU A 14 -0.96 6.13 7.15
C GLU A 14 -0.44 6.35 5.74
N PHE A 15 -0.77 7.51 5.19
CA PHE A 15 -0.17 8.00 3.96
C PHE A 15 1.04 8.84 4.33
N VAL A 16 2.22 8.38 3.94
CA VAL A 16 3.49 9.09 4.14
C VAL A 16 3.89 9.65 2.79
N GLY A 17 3.98 10.98 2.70
CA GLY A 17 4.48 11.68 1.51
C GLY A 17 5.67 12.53 1.91
N GLU A 18 6.87 11.97 1.86
CA GLU A 18 8.11 12.70 2.18
C GLU A 18 9.13 12.58 1.04
N ASN A 19 9.80 13.69 0.71
CA ASN A 19 10.96 13.71 -0.20
C ASN A 19 10.73 13.00 -1.55
N HIS A 20 9.60 13.27 -2.22
CA HIS A 20 9.19 12.64 -3.49
C HIS A 20 8.91 11.13 -3.41
N ARG A 21 8.86 10.55 -2.21
CA ARG A 21 8.37 9.19 -1.99
C ARG A 21 6.97 9.25 -1.42
N HIS A 22 6.09 8.48 -2.04
CA HIS A 22 4.72 8.32 -1.60
C HIS A 22 4.57 6.90 -1.12
N THR A 23 4.24 6.72 0.14
CA THR A 23 4.20 5.39 0.76
C THR A 23 2.93 5.26 1.58
N ILE A 24 2.28 4.09 1.50
CA ILE A 24 1.13 3.75 2.34
C ILE A 24 1.58 2.70 3.33
N ARG A 25 1.43 2.98 4.63
CA ARG A 25 1.70 2.03 5.70
C ARG A 25 0.38 1.50 6.23
N LEU A 26 0.22 0.19 6.33
CA LEU A 26 -0.97 -0.50 6.82
C LEU A 26 -0.56 -1.40 7.99
N HIS A 27 -1.25 -1.31 9.12
CA HIS A 27 -1.08 -2.25 10.22
C HIS A 27 -1.92 -3.50 9.96
N LEU A 28 -1.25 -4.63 9.74
CA LEU A 28 -1.80 -5.94 9.46
C LEU A 28 -1.15 -6.97 10.39
N PRO A 29 -1.56 -7.02 11.66
CA PRO A 29 -1.08 -8.07 12.54
C PRO A 29 -1.59 -9.41 12.03
N PHE A 30 -0.72 -10.43 12.02
CA PHE A 30 -1.03 -11.82 11.63
C PHE A 30 -1.26 -12.09 10.14
N VAL A 31 -0.63 -11.34 9.24
CA VAL A 31 -0.76 -11.53 7.79
C VAL A 31 0.60 -11.81 7.18
N ASP A 32 0.70 -12.86 6.36
CA ASP A 32 1.89 -13.11 5.54
C ASP A 32 1.80 -12.37 4.22
N LYS A 33 2.92 -11.82 3.75
CA LYS A 33 2.99 -11.05 2.48
C LYS A 33 2.45 -11.84 1.29
N ASP A 34 2.61 -13.16 1.30
CA ASP A 34 2.20 -14.05 0.21
C ASP A 34 0.67 -14.19 0.10
N GLU A 35 -0.08 -13.85 1.15
CA GLU A 35 -1.55 -13.83 1.15
C GLU A 35 -2.12 -12.44 0.84
N ILE A 36 -1.25 -11.46 0.55
CA ILE A 36 -1.64 -10.07 0.29
C ILE A 36 -1.69 -9.80 -1.21
N ASP A 37 -2.88 -9.52 -1.70
CA ASP A 37 -3.17 -9.07 -3.05
C ASP A 37 -3.55 -7.59 -3.07
N LEU A 38 -2.88 -6.81 -3.92
CA LEU A 38 -3.09 -5.36 -4.05
C LEU A 38 -3.55 -5.05 -5.47
N VAL A 39 -4.73 -4.43 -5.59
CA VAL A 39 -5.30 -4.05 -6.89
C VAL A 39 -5.70 -2.59 -6.84
N LYS A 40 -5.09 -1.77 -7.68
CA LYS A 40 -5.49 -0.37 -7.89
C LYS A 40 -6.60 -0.31 -8.95
N VAL A 41 -7.71 0.32 -8.63
CA VAL A 41 -8.87 0.51 -9.50
C VAL A 41 -9.20 2.00 -9.54
N GLY A 42 -8.70 2.70 -10.56
CA GLY A 42 -8.87 4.16 -10.66
C GLY A 42 -8.21 4.90 -9.49
N GLU A 43 -9.04 5.53 -8.66
CA GLU A 43 -8.62 6.21 -7.42
C GLU A 43 -8.77 5.36 -6.15
N GLU A 44 -9.11 4.09 -6.30
CA GLU A 44 -9.26 3.15 -5.20
C GLU A 44 -8.11 2.15 -5.16
N LEU A 45 -7.65 1.81 -3.96
CA LEU A 45 -6.73 0.71 -3.70
C LEU A 45 -7.47 -0.39 -2.93
N VAL A 46 -7.64 -1.51 -3.61
CA VAL A 46 -8.24 -2.71 -3.05
C VAL A 46 -7.13 -3.60 -2.52
N ILE A 47 -7.15 -3.87 -1.22
CA ILE A 47 -6.24 -4.76 -0.53
C ILE A 47 -7.01 -6.02 -0.16
N ARG A 48 -6.55 -7.18 -0.62
CA ARG A 48 -7.11 -8.50 -0.31
C ARG A 48 -6.08 -9.26 0.52
N ILE A 49 -6.53 -9.86 1.60
CA ILE A 49 -5.72 -10.60 2.55
C ILE A 49 -6.49 -11.87 2.86
N GLY A 50 -6.17 -12.98 2.19
CA GLY A 50 -6.98 -14.20 2.24
C GLY A 50 -8.48 -13.90 1.97
N ASN A 51 -9.32 -14.08 3.00
CA ASN A 51 -10.77 -13.81 2.93
C ASN A 51 -11.17 -12.37 3.31
N PHE A 52 -10.23 -11.53 3.72
CA PHE A 52 -10.48 -10.14 4.06
C PHE A 52 -10.24 -9.23 2.86
N LYS A 53 -11.17 -8.32 2.58
CA LYS A 53 -11.05 -7.32 1.51
C LYS A 53 -11.25 -5.93 2.10
N ARG A 54 -10.30 -5.04 1.88
CA ARG A 54 -10.35 -3.63 2.24
C ARG A 54 -10.29 -2.76 1.01
N ASN A 55 -11.12 -1.71 0.98
CA ASN A 55 -11.04 -0.66 -0.02
C ASN A 55 -10.49 0.61 0.64
N ILE A 56 -9.49 1.23 0.02
CA ILE A 56 -8.87 2.48 0.46
C ILE A 56 -9.01 3.48 -0.68
N ILE A 57 -9.63 4.61 -0.39
CA ILE A 57 -9.69 5.72 -1.35
C ILE A 57 -8.32 6.41 -1.34
N LEU A 58 -7.66 6.46 -2.49
CA LEU A 58 -6.37 7.10 -2.65
C LEU A 58 -6.56 8.63 -2.74
N PRO A 59 -5.76 9.41 -1.99
CA PRO A 59 -5.70 10.86 -2.20
C PRO A 59 -5.23 11.16 -3.62
N ARG A 60 -5.60 12.33 -4.16
CA ARG A 60 -5.22 12.76 -5.53
C ARG A 60 -3.73 12.61 -5.85
N THR A 61 -2.86 12.78 -4.84
CA THR A 61 -1.41 12.60 -4.96
C THR A 61 -0.99 11.16 -5.27
N PHE A 62 -1.80 10.17 -4.88
CA PHE A 62 -1.55 8.73 -5.10
C PHE A 62 -2.32 8.17 -6.30
N VAL A 63 -3.42 8.79 -6.73
CA VAL A 63 -4.22 8.33 -7.89
C VAL A 63 -3.38 8.23 -9.17
N GLY A 64 -2.49 9.20 -9.37
CA GLY A 64 -1.56 9.24 -10.51
C GLY A 64 -0.29 8.39 -10.34
N LEU A 65 -0.12 7.72 -9.20
CA LEU A 65 1.05 6.91 -8.90
C LEU A 65 0.70 5.42 -8.91
N GLU A 66 1.64 4.61 -9.38
CA GLU A 66 1.49 3.15 -9.38
C GLU A 66 2.27 2.55 -8.21
N PRO A 67 1.73 1.51 -7.56
CA PRO A 67 2.45 0.78 -6.53
C PRO A 67 3.67 0.08 -7.14
N LYS A 68 4.87 0.44 -6.67
CA LYS A 68 6.15 -0.10 -7.15
C LYS A 68 6.61 -1.29 -6.31
N LYS A 69 6.45 -1.21 -4.98
CA LYS A 69 6.95 -2.23 -4.06
C LYS A 69 6.08 -2.33 -2.83
N ALA A 70 5.84 -3.55 -2.37
CA ALA A 70 5.20 -3.82 -1.09
C ALA A 70 6.17 -4.58 -0.18
N ARG A 71 6.36 -4.09 1.04
CA ARG A 71 7.19 -4.69 2.09
C ARG A 71 6.36 -4.90 3.34
N LEU A 72 6.39 -6.09 3.90
CA LEU A 72 5.79 -6.37 5.19
C LEU A 72 6.90 -6.45 6.23
N GLU A 73 6.87 -5.57 7.23
CA GLU A 73 7.86 -5.55 8.31
C GLU A 73 7.16 -5.60 9.67
N LYS A 74 7.48 -6.66 10.44
CA LYS A 74 6.87 -7.03 11.74
C LYS A 74 5.37 -7.31 11.64
N ASP A 75 4.57 -6.27 11.44
CA ASP A 75 3.11 -6.32 11.26
C ASP A 75 2.63 -5.15 10.38
N TYR A 76 3.54 -4.44 9.71
CA TYR A 76 3.23 -3.26 8.92
C TYR A 76 3.53 -3.50 7.45
N LEU A 77 2.49 -3.48 6.61
CA LEU A 77 2.61 -3.48 5.17
C LEU A 77 2.87 -2.06 4.69
N THR A 78 4.02 -1.86 4.08
CA THR A 78 4.48 -0.60 3.51
C THR A 78 4.47 -0.73 1.99
N ILE A 79 3.66 0.08 1.32
CA ILE A 79 3.50 0.09 -0.14
C ILE A 79 4.07 1.39 -0.66
N ASP A 80 5.17 1.30 -1.41
CA ASP A 80 5.78 2.43 -2.08
C ASP A 80 5.08 2.67 -3.43
N PHE A 81 4.60 3.89 -3.61
CA PHE A 81 4.00 4.43 -4.82
C PHE A 81 5.00 5.34 -5.53
N GLY A 82 5.12 5.18 -6.85
CA GLY A 82 6.05 5.97 -7.65
C GLY A 82 5.70 6.00 -9.13
N GLY A 83 5.79 7.21 -9.71
CA GLY A 83 5.72 7.44 -11.15
C GLY A 83 7.08 7.19 -11.81
N ASN A 84 7.06 6.71 -13.05
CA ASN A 84 8.20 6.19 -13.78
C ASN A 84 9.33 7.23 -13.97
N ASN A 85 10.49 7.06 -13.32
CA ASN A 85 11.83 7.05 -13.94
C ASN A 85 12.99 7.09 -12.92
N GLU A 86 13.99 6.24 -13.19
CA GLU A 86 15.44 6.43 -12.99
C GLU A 86 16.01 6.49 -11.55
N GLN A 87 16.49 5.34 -11.07
CA GLN A 87 17.93 5.05 -10.84
C GLN A 87 18.09 3.86 -9.88
N GLU A 88 18.36 2.67 -10.41
CA GLU A 88 19.04 1.61 -9.65
C GLU A 88 19.80 0.65 -10.58
N GLU A 89 20.69 1.23 -11.41
CA GLU A 89 21.88 0.55 -11.92
C GLU A 89 23.11 1.45 -11.67
N ARG A 90 23.35 1.79 -10.40
CA ARG A 90 24.70 2.14 -9.93
C ARG A 90 25.14 1.06 -8.95
N GLY A 91 25.78 0.02 -9.47
CA GLY A 91 26.48 -0.93 -8.63
C GLY A 91 26.89 -2.21 -9.33
N ASN A 92 28.16 -2.25 -9.74
CA ASN A 92 29.00 -3.46 -9.94
C ASN A 92 28.74 -4.23 -11.25
N HIS A 93 29.71 -4.57 -12.10
CA HIS A 93 31.10 -5.00 -11.90
C HIS A 93 31.92 -4.56 -13.15
N GLY A 94 33.16 -4.10 -13.04
CA GLY A 94 34.35 -4.93 -12.79
C GLY A 94 35.20 -4.97 -14.05
#